data_AF-A0A1S2W5L7-F1
#
_entry.id   AF-A0A1S2W5L7-F1
#
_cell.length_a   1.000
_cell.length_b   1.000
_cell.length_c   1.000
_cell.angle_alpha   90.00
_cell.angle_beta   90.00
_cell.angle_gamma   90.00
#
_symmetry.space_group_name_H-M   'P 1'
#
loop_
_entity.id
_entity.type
_entity.pdbx_description
1 polymer ?
#
loop_
_entity_poly.entity_id
_entity_poly.type
_entity_poly.pdbx_seq_one_letter_code
_entity_poly.pdbx_strand_id
1 'polypeptide(L)'
;MRRFIKNEAIAPAIHAFRTLERTDFHTYNQQLTPEERRALNFIGRAISLQSSEHLALALETKQPMMDLDRLLVELTQVDQRVSLFRQLLANGLDLNQLVTIDGHRSLVRQPLSFPVGLYTVYNHELFTIALEAGLDLTYTTTLQRSDRFLETDEINTLDIVLLLTHEEELDEKSLHLFEHSTTVGLVERLHRSTSKSLQSIIEDTNYGVSFRYAKHFPLFYAVVGRQTERFPKMLEDALKDPNHQEIIKDALLAFHNYQPGLAVSLGEAYYENLFEIGNQLKSRGHVDFNAVDDQYVLAEYFDIVQRLRG
;
A
#
# COMPACT_ATOMS: atom_id res chain seq x y z
N MET A 1 23.30 36.89 -0.91
CA MET A 1 23.55 35.56 -1.51
C MET A 1 24.84 34.99 -0.94
N ARG A 2 24.78 33.89 -0.18
CA ARG A 2 26.00 33.17 0.26
C ARG A 2 26.62 32.48 -0.95
N ARG A 3 27.93 32.64 -1.19
CA ARG A 3 28.67 31.89 -2.22
C ARG A 3 28.55 30.40 -1.91
N PHE A 4 28.17 29.60 -2.91
CA PHE A 4 28.29 28.15 -2.84
C PHE A 4 29.78 27.81 -2.78
N ILE A 5 30.26 27.35 -1.62
CA ILE A 5 31.63 26.86 -1.47
C ILE A 5 31.56 25.36 -1.71
N LYS A 6 32.19 24.89 -2.78
CA LYS A 6 32.24 23.46 -3.10
C LYS A 6 33.10 22.76 -2.03
N ASN A 7 32.51 21.81 -1.31
CA ASN A 7 33.28 20.98 -0.40
C ASN A 7 34.18 20.05 -1.20
N GLU A 8 35.50 20.21 -1.06
CA GLU A 8 36.50 19.44 -1.79
C GLU A 8 36.53 17.96 -1.35
N ALA A 9 35.96 17.63 -0.19
CA ALA A 9 35.89 16.26 0.31
C ALA A 9 34.86 15.37 -0.40
N ILE A 10 33.90 15.95 -1.14
CA ILE A 10 32.82 15.18 -1.80
C ILE A 10 33.38 14.19 -2.82
N ALA A 11 34.23 14.64 -3.75
CA ALA A 11 34.74 13.78 -4.80
C ALA A 11 35.70 12.68 -4.26
N PRO A 12 36.64 12.99 -3.35
CA PRO A 12 37.43 11.97 -2.66
C PRO A 12 36.59 10.96 -1.87
N ALA A 13 35.56 11.40 -1.14
CA ALA A 13 34.67 10.49 -0.42
C ALA A 13 33.95 9.52 -1.37
N ILE A 14 33.44 10.00 -2.51
CA ILE A 14 32.82 9.14 -3.53
C ILE A 14 33.84 8.15 -4.11
N HIS A 15 35.06 8.62 -4.39
CA HIS A 15 36.12 7.77 -4.93
C HIS A 15 36.50 6.66 -3.95
N ALA A 16 36.83 7.04 -2.71
CA ALA A 16 37.20 6.11 -1.66
C ALA A 16 36.09 5.10 -1.34
N PHE A 17 34.83 5.52 -1.39
CA PHE A 17 33.70 4.60 -1.25
C PHE A 17 33.66 3.57 -2.39
N ARG A 18 33.81 4.01 -3.65
CA ARG A 18 33.80 3.15 -4.84
C ARG A 18 34.97 2.17 -4.90
N THR A 19 36.12 2.53 -4.34
CA THR A 19 37.32 1.69 -4.30
C THR A 19 37.48 0.92 -3.00
N LEU A 20 36.52 1.03 -2.06
CA LEU A 20 36.56 0.44 -0.72
C LEU A 20 37.80 0.84 0.11
N GLU A 21 38.34 2.02 -0.15
CA GLU A 21 39.44 2.61 0.62
C GLU A 21 38.94 3.13 1.96
N ARG A 22 38.84 2.21 2.94
CA ARG A 22 38.22 2.48 4.25
C ARG A 22 38.79 3.72 4.93
N THR A 23 40.11 3.83 5.04
CA THR A 23 40.78 4.94 5.76
C THR A 23 40.44 6.30 5.14
N ASP A 24 40.49 6.38 3.82
CA ASP A 24 40.22 7.61 3.07
C ASP A 24 38.74 7.95 3.16
N PHE A 25 37.86 6.96 3.05
CA PHE A 25 36.44 7.17 3.22
C PHE A 25 36.08 7.69 4.62
N HIS A 26 36.65 7.10 5.68
CA HIS A 26 36.47 7.61 7.05
C HIS A 26 36.91 9.07 7.17
N THR A 27 38.07 9.40 6.60
CA THR A 27 38.66 10.75 6.65
C THR A 27 37.81 11.78 5.93
N TYR A 28 37.43 11.52 4.68
CA TYR A 28 36.65 12.46 3.89
C TYR A 28 35.20 12.53 4.33
N ASN A 29 34.61 11.41 4.79
CA ASN A 29 33.26 11.42 5.32
C ASN A 29 33.11 12.36 6.53
N GLN A 30 34.10 12.40 7.44
CA GLN A 30 34.10 13.32 8.57
C GLN A 30 34.05 14.81 8.17
N GLN A 31 34.49 15.14 6.96
CA GLN A 31 34.51 16.50 6.41
C GLN A 31 33.21 16.86 5.67
N LEU A 32 32.30 15.90 5.44
CA LEU A 32 31.00 16.14 4.83
C LEU A 32 29.99 16.67 5.84
N THR A 33 29.17 17.64 5.44
CA THR A 33 28.04 18.09 6.24
C THR A 33 26.95 17.01 6.30
N PRO A 34 26.02 17.06 7.29
CA PRO A 34 24.88 16.16 7.33
C PRO A 34 24.04 16.18 6.04
N GLU A 35 23.84 17.35 5.44
CA GLU A 35 23.09 17.51 4.19
C GLU A 35 23.82 16.86 3.01
N GLU A 36 25.15 17.00 2.94
CA GLU A 36 25.97 16.37 1.90
C GLU A 36 25.95 14.85 2.03
N ARG A 37 26.05 14.31 3.25
CA ARG A 37 25.94 12.85 3.49
C ARG A 37 24.57 12.31 3.07
N ARG A 38 23.49 13.03 3.41
CA ARG A 38 22.13 12.67 2.95
C ARG A 38 22.03 12.69 1.43
N ALA A 39 22.51 13.76 0.79
CA ALA A 39 22.48 13.90 -0.67
C ALA A 39 23.31 12.82 -1.39
N LEU A 40 24.39 12.36 -0.78
CA LEU A 40 25.23 11.31 -1.34
C LEU A 40 24.63 9.91 -1.19
N ASN A 41 23.76 9.68 -0.19
CA ASN A 41 23.04 8.43 0.06
C ASN A 41 23.90 7.17 -0.13
N PHE A 42 25.00 7.07 0.62
CA PHE A 42 25.95 5.97 0.49
C PHE A 42 25.33 4.59 0.81
N ILE A 43 24.31 4.53 1.69
CA ILE A 43 23.58 3.29 1.98
C ILE A 43 22.80 2.83 0.75
N GLY A 44 21.99 3.72 0.14
CA GLY A 44 21.28 3.40 -1.10
C GLY A 44 22.24 2.95 -2.20
N ARG A 45 23.37 3.66 -2.38
CA ARG A 45 24.42 3.25 -3.33
C ARG A 45 24.97 1.85 -3.07
N ALA A 46 25.17 1.48 -1.80
CA ALA A 46 25.64 0.13 -1.45
C ALA A 46 24.64 -0.95 -1.85
N ILE A 47 23.34 -0.68 -1.67
CA ILE A 47 22.25 -1.56 -2.09
C ILE A 47 22.21 -1.68 -3.61
N SER A 48 22.29 -0.56 -4.35
CA SER A 48 22.33 -0.58 -5.82
C SER A 48 23.55 -1.34 -6.37
N LEU A 49 24.69 -1.27 -5.68
CA LEU A 49 25.90 -2.03 -5.99
C LEU A 49 25.81 -3.50 -5.57
N GLN A 50 24.76 -3.89 -4.84
CA GLN A 50 24.57 -5.22 -4.25
C GLN A 50 25.78 -5.71 -3.46
N SER A 51 26.41 -4.80 -2.71
CA SER A 51 27.70 -5.08 -2.06
C SER A 51 27.63 -4.94 -0.55
N SER A 52 27.77 -6.08 0.13
CA SER A 52 27.86 -6.14 1.59
C SER A 52 29.05 -5.35 2.14
N GLU A 53 30.18 -5.28 1.42
CA GLU A 53 31.37 -4.54 1.85
C GLU A 53 31.14 -3.02 1.82
N HIS A 54 30.48 -2.53 0.77
CA HIS A 54 30.11 -1.12 0.67
C HIS A 54 29.07 -0.74 1.72
N LEU A 55 28.10 -1.63 1.98
CA LEU A 55 27.09 -1.40 3.00
C LEU A 55 27.74 -1.33 4.39
N ALA A 56 28.60 -2.28 4.73
CA ALA A 56 29.36 -2.27 5.98
C ALA A 56 30.14 -0.96 6.15
N LEU A 57 30.85 -0.50 5.11
CA LEU A 57 31.59 0.76 5.14
C LEU A 57 30.68 1.99 5.38
N ALA A 58 29.51 2.03 4.74
CA ALA A 58 28.51 3.08 4.98
C ALA A 58 27.98 3.03 6.42
N LEU A 59 27.68 1.85 6.95
CA LEU A 59 27.14 1.68 8.30
C LEU A 59 28.19 1.98 9.38
N GLU A 60 29.44 1.53 9.22
CA GLU A 60 30.59 1.81 10.09
C GLU A 60 30.81 3.33 10.26
N THR A 61 30.53 4.11 9.21
CA THR A 61 30.67 5.57 9.20
C THR A 61 29.39 6.32 9.59
N LYS A 62 28.36 5.60 10.07
CA LYS A 62 27.07 6.15 10.50
C LYS A 62 26.41 7.01 9.43
N GLN A 63 26.42 6.54 8.19
CA GLN A 63 25.67 7.20 7.12
C GLN A 63 24.18 7.25 7.47
N PRO A 64 23.47 8.32 7.09
CA PRO A 64 22.05 8.42 7.33
C PRO A 64 21.30 7.39 6.48
N MET A 65 20.38 6.64 7.09
CA MET A 65 19.37 5.87 6.36
C MET A 65 18.26 6.83 5.96
N MET A 66 18.05 7.00 4.66
CA MET A 66 17.10 7.94 4.07
C MET A 66 16.20 7.18 3.11
N ASP A 67 15.03 7.77 2.80
CA ASP A 67 14.08 7.24 1.80
C ASP A 67 13.81 5.74 2.00
N LEU A 68 13.49 5.37 3.26
CA LEU A 68 13.41 3.99 3.72
C LEU A 68 12.39 3.16 2.91
N ASP A 69 11.32 3.79 2.45
CA ASP A 69 10.34 3.20 1.53
C ASP A 69 11.01 2.70 0.25
N ARG A 70 11.73 3.59 -0.44
CA ARG A 70 12.44 3.27 -1.69
C ARG A 70 13.57 2.29 -1.46
N LEU A 71 14.30 2.43 -0.34
CA LEU A 71 15.39 1.53 0.02
C LEU A 71 14.90 0.09 0.18
N LEU A 72 13.77 -0.11 0.87
CA LEU A 72 13.21 -1.45 1.09
C LEU A 72 12.63 -2.06 -0.18
N VAL A 73 12.01 -1.26 -1.05
CA VAL A 73 11.59 -1.71 -2.38
C VAL A 73 12.78 -2.09 -3.26
N GLU A 74 13.84 -1.28 -3.31
CA GLU A 74 15.04 -1.63 -4.07
C GLU A 74 15.67 -2.93 -3.56
N LEU A 75 15.63 -3.15 -2.25
CA LEU A 75 16.16 -4.35 -1.62
C LEU A 75 15.41 -5.64 -2.03
N THR A 76 14.14 -5.56 -2.42
CA THR A 76 13.40 -6.75 -2.88
C THR A 76 13.89 -7.24 -4.24
N GLN A 77 14.64 -6.41 -4.98
CA GLN A 77 15.10 -6.68 -6.34
C GLN A 77 16.57 -7.13 -6.46
N VAL A 78 17.31 -7.19 -5.34
CA VAL A 78 18.75 -7.56 -5.35
C VAL A 78 18.99 -9.01 -4.93
N ASP A 79 20.07 -9.65 -5.39
CA ASP A 79 20.34 -11.06 -5.07
C ASP A 79 20.76 -11.24 -3.60
N GLN A 80 21.55 -10.32 -3.06
CA GLN A 80 22.05 -10.37 -1.67
C GLN A 80 21.06 -9.83 -0.63
N ARG A 81 19.77 -9.71 -0.97
CA ARG A 81 18.74 -9.01 -0.20
C ARG A 81 18.73 -9.35 1.29
N VAL A 82 18.76 -10.64 1.63
CA VAL A 82 18.69 -11.12 3.03
C VAL A 82 19.88 -10.66 3.85
N SER A 83 21.09 -10.79 3.31
CA SER A 83 22.32 -10.38 4.00
C SER A 83 22.34 -8.87 4.24
N LEU A 84 22.01 -8.09 3.20
CA LEU A 84 21.98 -6.64 3.26
C LEU A 84 20.89 -6.15 4.22
N PHE A 85 19.70 -6.76 4.20
CA PHE A 85 18.59 -6.41 5.09
C PHE A 85 18.96 -6.64 6.56
N ARG A 86 19.54 -7.79 6.88
CA ARG A 86 19.99 -8.09 8.25
C ARG A 86 21.06 -7.13 8.73
N GLN A 87 21.96 -6.68 7.86
CA GLN A 87 22.94 -5.64 8.21
C GLN A 87 22.26 -4.30 8.52
N LEU A 88 21.26 -3.89 7.74
CA LEU A 88 20.48 -2.68 8.02
C LEU A 88 19.77 -2.76 9.37
N LEU A 89 19.08 -3.88 9.65
CA LEU A 89 18.40 -4.12 10.94
C LEU A 89 19.37 -4.07 12.12
N ALA A 90 20.51 -4.78 12.00
CA ALA A 90 21.55 -4.77 13.03
C ALA A 90 22.15 -3.38 13.29
N ASN A 91 22.00 -2.45 12.34
CA ASN A 91 22.50 -1.08 12.44
C ASN A 91 21.38 -0.04 12.64
N GLY A 92 20.23 -0.47 13.14
CA GLY A 92 19.19 0.43 13.64
C GLY A 92 18.18 0.92 12.61
N LEU A 93 17.97 0.17 11.53
CA LEU A 93 16.78 0.36 10.69
C LEU A 93 15.52 0.19 11.54
N ASP A 94 14.73 1.25 11.66
CA ASP A 94 13.44 1.23 12.36
C ASP A 94 12.32 0.88 11.37
N LEU A 95 11.85 -0.37 11.42
CA LEU A 95 10.75 -0.87 10.59
C LEU A 95 9.41 -0.20 10.91
N ASN A 96 9.26 0.36 12.11
CA ASN A 96 8.03 0.98 12.56
C ASN A 96 8.02 2.50 12.35
N GLN A 97 9.08 3.06 11.76
CA GLN A 97 9.08 4.44 11.30
C GLN A 97 7.96 4.65 10.29
N LEU A 98 7.17 5.70 10.50
CA LEU A 98 6.03 6.01 9.63
C LEU A 98 6.48 6.78 8.39
N VAL A 99 6.04 6.31 7.24
CA VAL A 99 6.12 7.05 5.97
C VAL A 99 4.74 7.64 5.67
N THR A 100 4.72 8.90 5.22
CA THR A 100 3.49 9.58 4.80
C THR A 100 3.49 9.74 3.29
N ILE A 101 2.42 9.31 2.62
CA ILE A 101 2.30 9.48 1.18
C ILE A 101 1.66 10.84 0.87
N ASP A 102 2.45 11.75 0.30
CA ASP A 102 1.96 13.02 -0.21
C ASP A 102 1.16 12.83 -1.51
N GLY A 103 0.01 13.50 -1.63
CA GLY A 103 -0.78 13.55 -2.86
C GLY A 103 -1.92 12.53 -2.97
N HIS A 104 -2.01 11.52 -2.09
CA HIS A 104 -3.20 10.68 -2.02
C HIS A 104 -4.33 11.37 -1.25
N ARG A 105 -5.30 11.90 -2.02
CA ARG A 105 -6.60 12.33 -1.51
C ARG A 105 -7.54 11.14 -1.43
N SER A 106 -7.33 10.26 -0.44
CA SER A 106 -8.42 9.39 -0.01
C SER A 106 -9.49 10.27 0.64
N LEU A 107 -10.73 10.16 0.18
CA LEU A 107 -11.88 10.91 0.72
C LEU A 107 -12.19 10.57 2.18
N VAL A 108 -11.59 9.51 2.73
CA VAL A 108 -11.90 9.00 4.07
C VAL A 108 -10.77 9.28 5.06
N ARG A 109 -9.55 9.64 4.62
CA ARG A 109 -8.38 9.76 5.50
C ARG A 109 -7.30 10.72 4.96
N GLN A 110 -6.87 11.71 5.75
CA GLN A 110 -5.66 12.51 5.51
C GLN A 110 -5.00 12.99 6.82
N PRO A 111 -3.66 12.94 6.96
CA PRO A 111 -2.68 12.26 6.10
C PRO A 111 -2.69 10.73 6.29
N LEU A 112 -2.19 9.99 5.30
CA LEU A 112 -2.07 8.54 5.33
C LEU A 112 -0.63 8.17 5.69
N SER A 113 -0.45 7.45 6.80
CA SER A 113 0.86 7.07 7.32
C SER A 113 0.87 5.62 7.78
N PHE A 114 1.92 4.86 7.44
CA PHE A 114 2.07 3.45 7.83
C PHE A 114 3.54 3.07 8.09
N PRO A 115 3.79 1.97 8.83
CA PRO A 115 5.14 1.46 9.10
C PRO A 115 5.92 1.14 7.82
N VAL A 116 7.14 1.65 7.72
CA VAL A 116 7.97 1.47 6.51
C VAL A 116 8.37 0.02 6.26
N GLY A 117 8.45 -0.81 7.30
CA GLY A 117 8.75 -2.23 7.16
C GLY A 117 7.75 -2.98 6.29
N LEU A 118 6.52 -2.46 6.11
CA LEU A 118 5.55 -3.00 5.18
C LEU A 118 6.07 -3.12 3.74
N TYR A 119 6.99 -2.26 3.29
CA TYR A 119 7.58 -2.36 1.95
C TYR A 119 8.38 -3.64 1.71
N THR A 120 8.65 -4.43 2.74
CA THR A 120 9.25 -5.77 2.56
C THR A 120 8.27 -6.82 2.04
N VAL A 121 6.96 -6.54 2.02
CA VAL A 121 5.90 -7.46 1.57
C VAL A 121 6.07 -7.96 0.13
N TYR A 122 6.79 -7.22 -0.72
CA TYR A 122 7.13 -7.60 -2.10
C TYR A 122 8.10 -8.79 -2.18
N ASN A 123 8.66 -9.22 -1.05
CA ASN A 123 9.49 -10.42 -0.99
C ASN A 123 9.24 -11.20 0.30
N HIS A 124 8.78 -12.44 0.17
CA HIS A 124 8.42 -13.28 1.31
C HIS A 124 9.53 -13.46 2.36
N GLU A 125 10.77 -13.66 1.92
CA GLU A 125 11.89 -13.86 2.85
C GLU A 125 12.17 -12.59 3.65
N LEU A 126 12.18 -11.42 3.00
CA LEU A 126 12.37 -10.15 3.68
C LEU A 126 11.21 -9.83 4.62
N PHE A 127 9.97 -10.07 4.20
CA PHE A 127 8.80 -9.81 5.02
C PHE A 127 8.79 -10.69 6.28
N THR A 128 9.12 -11.98 6.14
CA THR A 128 9.28 -12.88 7.28
C THR A 128 10.32 -12.34 8.27
N ILE A 129 11.50 -11.93 7.78
CA ILE A 129 12.55 -11.35 8.62
C ILE A 129 12.06 -10.05 9.30
N ALA A 130 11.28 -9.22 8.60
CA ALA A 130 10.75 -7.98 9.15
C ALA A 130 9.79 -8.25 10.32
N LEU A 131 8.90 -9.23 10.17
CA LEU A 131 7.98 -9.66 11.24
C LEU A 131 8.75 -10.23 12.45
N GLU A 132 9.74 -11.09 12.20
CA GLU A 132 10.63 -11.61 13.25
C GLU A 132 11.41 -10.49 13.96
N ALA A 133 11.75 -9.43 13.24
CA ALA A 133 12.44 -8.25 13.76
C ALA A 133 11.50 -7.25 14.48
N GLY A 134 10.20 -7.53 14.58
CA GLY A 134 9.24 -6.74 15.33
C GLY A 134 8.55 -5.63 14.53
N LEU A 135 8.38 -5.82 13.21
CA LEU A 135 7.43 -5.03 12.44
C LEU A 135 6.03 -5.16 13.05
N ASP A 136 5.46 -4.04 13.48
CA ASP A 136 4.16 -3.97 14.11
C ASP A 136 3.06 -3.92 13.05
N LEU A 137 2.50 -5.08 12.71
CA LEU A 137 1.32 -5.16 11.82
C LEU A 137 0.03 -4.68 12.48
N THR A 138 0.02 -4.59 13.81
CA THR A 138 -1.13 -4.10 14.59
C THR A 138 -1.08 -2.60 14.81
N TYR A 139 -0.13 -1.91 14.18
CA TYR A 139 0.07 -0.48 14.33
C TYR A 139 -1.22 0.28 14.03
N THR A 140 -1.74 0.94 15.07
CA THR A 140 -2.89 1.84 14.98
C THR A 140 -2.39 3.28 14.98
N THR A 141 -2.66 4.02 13.89
CA THR A 141 -2.43 5.47 13.92
C THR A 141 -3.42 6.10 14.90
N THR A 142 -2.92 6.73 15.97
CA THR A 142 -3.76 7.49 16.93
C THR A 142 -4.35 8.78 16.35
N LEU A 143 -4.13 9.03 15.06
CA LEU A 143 -4.31 10.33 14.40
C LEU A 143 -5.48 10.31 13.40
N GLN A 144 -6.71 10.08 13.87
CA GLN A 144 -7.93 10.57 13.20
C GLN A 144 -8.97 11.07 14.19
N ARG A 145 -8.58 12.02 15.05
CA ARG A 145 -9.54 12.88 15.75
C ARG A 145 -9.92 14.07 14.86
N SER A 146 -11.01 13.92 14.12
CA SER A 146 -11.92 15.06 13.88
C SER A 146 -13.34 14.70 13.49
N ASP A 147 -13.76 13.43 13.41
CA ASP A 147 -15.18 13.09 13.30
C ASP A 147 -15.47 11.74 13.97
N ARG A 148 -16.73 11.57 14.37
CA ARG A 148 -17.35 10.49 15.18
C ARG A 148 -17.17 9.05 14.66
N PHE A 149 -15.95 8.64 14.34
CA PHE A 149 -15.64 7.41 13.65
C PHE A 149 -14.56 6.68 14.44
N LEU A 150 -15.00 5.60 15.11
CA LEU A 150 -14.22 4.76 16.00
C LEU A 150 -12.88 4.30 15.41
N GLU A 151 -11.97 4.01 16.34
CA GLU A 151 -10.65 3.39 16.19
C GLU A 151 -10.68 2.28 15.13
N THR A 152 -9.75 2.32 14.17
CA THR A 152 -9.52 1.20 13.26
C THR A 152 -8.36 0.41 13.83
N ASP A 153 -8.63 -0.81 14.26
CA ASP A 153 -7.59 -1.77 14.58
C ASP A 153 -6.81 -2.12 13.30
N GLU A 154 -5.49 -2.26 13.45
CA GLU A 154 -4.52 -2.82 12.51
C GLU A 154 -4.17 -1.99 11.26
N ILE A 155 -3.02 -2.32 10.66
CA ILE A 155 -2.66 -1.91 9.30
C ILE A 155 -3.80 -2.37 8.41
N ASN A 156 -4.60 -1.41 7.97
CA ASN A 156 -5.78 -1.75 7.23
C ASN A 156 -5.36 -2.00 5.78
N THR A 157 -6.20 -2.71 5.07
CA THR A 157 -5.99 -3.06 3.69
C THR A 157 -5.94 -1.85 2.76
N LEU A 158 -6.35 -0.64 3.18
CA LEU A 158 -6.14 0.63 2.48
C LEU A 158 -4.66 1.00 2.55
N ASP A 159 -3.99 0.78 3.69
CA ASP A 159 -2.54 0.94 3.84
C ASP A 159 -1.79 -0.02 2.89
N ILE A 160 -2.35 -1.22 2.67
CA ILE A 160 -1.85 -2.18 1.67
C ILE A 160 -2.22 -1.74 0.24
N VAL A 161 -3.43 -1.24 -0.04
CA VAL A 161 -3.79 -0.57 -1.32
C VAL A 161 -2.81 0.57 -1.62
N LEU A 162 -2.30 1.24 -0.59
CA LEU A 162 -1.40 2.37 -0.71
C LEU A 162 0.07 1.96 -0.91
N LEU A 163 0.49 0.77 -0.45
CA LEU A 163 1.73 0.14 -0.92
C LEU A 163 1.65 -0.07 -2.45
N LEU A 164 0.47 -0.37 -2.99
CA LEU A 164 0.25 -0.61 -4.42
C LEU A 164 0.48 0.61 -5.34
N THR A 165 0.98 1.75 -4.86
CA THR A 165 1.55 2.78 -5.74
C THR A 165 2.76 2.31 -6.54
N HIS A 166 3.38 1.19 -6.14
CA HIS A 166 4.45 0.56 -6.91
C HIS A 166 3.89 -0.29 -8.06
N GLU A 167 4.62 -0.42 -9.16
CA GLU A 167 4.19 -1.23 -10.32
C GLU A 167 4.25 -2.75 -10.03
N GLU A 168 5.01 -3.15 -9.01
CA GLU A 168 5.26 -4.55 -8.66
C GLU A 168 4.06 -5.19 -7.93
N GLU A 169 3.85 -6.48 -8.19
CA GLU A 169 2.85 -7.30 -7.50
C GLU A 169 3.37 -7.71 -6.12
N LEU A 170 2.46 -7.82 -5.13
CA LEU A 170 2.83 -8.33 -3.80
C LEU A 170 3.17 -9.82 -3.89
N ASP A 171 4.13 -10.28 -3.07
CA ASP A 171 4.47 -11.70 -3.00
C ASP A 171 3.34 -12.48 -2.31
N GLU A 172 2.79 -13.46 -3.02
CA GLU A 172 1.67 -14.29 -2.55
C GLU A 172 1.94 -14.92 -1.18
N LYS A 173 3.15 -15.44 -0.95
CA LYS A 173 3.49 -16.07 0.34
C LYS A 173 3.56 -15.04 1.46
N SER A 174 3.94 -13.80 1.16
CA SER A 174 3.87 -12.69 2.13
C SER A 174 2.44 -12.41 2.54
N LEU A 175 1.48 -12.47 1.61
CA LEU A 175 0.06 -12.18 1.90
C LEU A 175 -0.53 -13.14 2.94
N HIS A 176 -0.08 -14.38 2.95
CA HIS A 176 -0.49 -15.37 3.95
C HIS A 176 0.04 -15.09 5.36
N LEU A 177 1.03 -14.21 5.52
CA LEU A 177 1.58 -13.86 6.85
C LEU A 177 0.75 -12.78 7.55
N PHE A 178 -0.21 -12.16 6.87
CA PHE A 178 -1.18 -11.29 7.52
C PHE A 178 -2.24 -12.12 8.24
N GLU A 179 -2.63 -11.69 9.43
CA GLU A 179 -3.75 -12.28 10.20
C GLU A 179 -5.05 -12.31 9.39
N HIS A 180 -5.22 -11.35 8.47
CA HIS A 180 -6.37 -11.22 7.59
C HIS A 180 -6.00 -11.34 6.09
N SER A 181 -5.24 -12.38 5.73
CA SER A 181 -4.74 -12.65 4.38
C SER A 181 -5.79 -12.58 3.25
N THR A 182 -7.03 -13.05 3.49
CA THR A 182 -8.16 -12.93 2.53
C THR A 182 -8.45 -11.48 2.15
N THR A 183 -8.41 -10.58 3.13
CA THR A 183 -8.69 -9.17 2.95
C THR A 183 -7.58 -8.52 2.12
N VAL A 184 -6.32 -8.88 2.39
CA VAL A 184 -5.16 -8.39 1.63
C VAL A 184 -5.18 -8.85 0.17
N GLY A 185 -5.44 -10.14 -0.06
CA GLY A 185 -5.57 -10.70 -1.41
C GLY A 185 -6.72 -10.08 -2.20
N LEU A 186 -7.83 -9.73 -1.54
CA LEU A 186 -8.94 -9.04 -2.18
C LEU A 186 -8.56 -7.63 -2.64
N VAL A 187 -7.89 -6.84 -1.79
CA VAL A 187 -7.48 -5.47 -2.14
C VAL A 187 -6.50 -5.44 -3.28
N GLU A 188 -5.52 -6.34 -3.26
CA GLU A 188 -4.56 -6.47 -4.34
C GLU A 188 -5.35 -6.71 -5.62
N ARG A 189 -6.25 -7.71 -5.60
CA ARG A 189 -7.13 -8.01 -6.72
C ARG A 189 -7.79 -6.72 -7.20
N LEU A 190 -8.61 -6.04 -6.39
CA LEU A 190 -9.32 -4.82 -6.81
C LEU A 190 -8.41 -3.74 -7.44
N HIS A 191 -7.11 -3.72 -7.12
CA HIS A 191 -6.14 -2.81 -7.72
C HIS A 191 -5.50 -3.34 -9.02
N ARG A 192 -5.08 -4.61 -9.08
CA ARG A 192 -4.43 -5.20 -10.26
C ARG A 192 -5.31 -6.27 -10.89
N SER A 193 -5.99 -5.91 -11.98
CA SER A 193 -6.94 -6.77 -12.70
C SER A 193 -6.34 -8.08 -13.24
N THR A 194 -5.02 -8.17 -13.39
CA THR A 194 -4.35 -9.16 -14.25
C THR A 194 -3.34 -10.09 -13.56
N SER A 195 -3.10 -9.96 -12.25
CA SER A 195 -2.10 -10.80 -11.59
C SER A 195 -2.57 -12.25 -11.49
N LYS A 196 -1.83 -13.17 -12.13
CA LYS A 196 -2.05 -14.62 -12.05
C LYS A 196 -1.58 -15.22 -10.72
N SER A 197 -0.67 -14.54 -10.02
CA SER A 197 -0.02 -15.04 -8.79
C SER A 197 -0.94 -14.98 -7.57
N LEU A 198 -2.07 -14.29 -7.67
CA LEU A 198 -2.99 -14.11 -6.53
C LEU A 198 -4.21 -15.01 -6.58
N GLN A 199 -4.35 -15.77 -7.67
CA GLN A 199 -5.53 -16.58 -7.94
C GLN A 199 -5.78 -17.64 -6.84
N SER A 200 -4.73 -18.27 -6.30
CA SER A 200 -4.81 -19.31 -5.26
C SER A 200 -5.34 -18.78 -3.93
N ILE A 201 -4.83 -17.64 -3.43
CA ILE A 201 -5.34 -17.02 -2.18
C ILE A 201 -6.83 -16.70 -2.27
N ILE A 202 -7.28 -16.32 -3.47
CA ILE A 202 -8.66 -15.91 -3.71
C ILE A 202 -9.59 -17.11 -3.86
N GLU A 203 -9.14 -18.18 -4.53
CA GLU A 203 -9.89 -19.43 -4.68
C GLU A 203 -9.99 -20.20 -3.35
N ASP A 204 -8.95 -20.19 -2.53
CA ASP A 204 -8.92 -20.91 -1.24
C ASP A 204 -9.81 -20.28 -0.17
N THR A 205 -10.09 -18.98 -0.27
CA THR A 205 -10.83 -18.25 0.76
C THR A 205 -12.31 -18.07 0.44
N ASN A 206 -12.78 -18.39 -0.78
CA ASN A 206 -14.16 -18.18 -1.25
C ASN A 206 -14.71 -16.76 -1.02
N TYR A 207 -13.84 -15.74 -0.96
CA TYR A 207 -14.22 -14.39 -0.52
C TYR A 207 -14.87 -14.37 0.89
N GLY A 208 -14.56 -15.39 1.69
CA GLY A 208 -15.08 -15.59 3.04
C GLY A 208 -14.82 -14.34 3.86
N VAL A 209 -15.92 -13.75 4.33
CA VAL A 209 -15.88 -12.56 5.15
C VAL A 209 -15.61 -13.00 6.58
N SER A 210 -14.34 -13.22 6.95
CA SER A 210 -14.01 -13.39 8.37
C SER A 210 -14.20 -12.10 9.16
N PHE A 211 -14.23 -10.94 8.48
CA PHE A 211 -14.28 -9.63 9.13
C PHE A 211 -14.96 -8.54 8.29
N ARG A 212 -15.67 -7.64 8.98
CA ARG A 212 -16.22 -6.38 8.45
C ARG A 212 -15.08 -5.38 8.31
N TYR A 213 -14.54 -5.22 7.10
CA TYR A 213 -13.36 -4.40 6.84
C TYR A 213 -13.58 -2.93 7.22
N ALA A 214 -13.00 -2.47 8.34
CA ALA A 214 -12.96 -1.09 8.84
C ALA A 214 -14.30 -0.31 8.93
N LYS A 215 -15.42 -0.88 8.45
CA LYS A 215 -16.86 -0.48 8.43
C LYS A 215 -17.67 -1.18 7.31
N HIS A 216 -17.04 -1.68 6.25
CA HIS A 216 -17.68 -2.15 5.01
C HIS A 216 -17.23 -3.55 4.58
N PHE A 217 -18.01 -4.22 3.73
CA PHE A 217 -17.70 -5.55 3.21
C PHE A 217 -16.93 -5.47 1.87
N PRO A 218 -16.15 -6.50 1.51
CA PRO A 218 -15.50 -6.66 0.19
C PRO A 218 -16.28 -6.14 -1.02
N LEU A 219 -17.58 -6.47 -1.07
CA LEU A 219 -18.47 -6.13 -2.16
C LEU A 219 -18.58 -4.61 -2.37
N PHE A 220 -18.59 -3.81 -1.29
CA PHE A 220 -18.59 -2.35 -1.36
C PHE A 220 -17.37 -1.80 -2.11
N TYR A 221 -16.17 -2.29 -1.82
CA TYR A 221 -14.95 -1.81 -2.47
C TYR A 221 -14.89 -2.19 -3.95
N ALA A 222 -15.46 -3.33 -4.33
CA ALA A 222 -15.62 -3.69 -5.73
C ALA A 222 -16.53 -2.71 -6.49
N VAL A 223 -17.60 -2.22 -5.84
CA VAL A 223 -18.42 -1.14 -6.41
C VAL A 223 -17.61 0.15 -6.50
N VAL A 224 -16.96 0.60 -5.43
CA VAL A 224 -16.16 1.85 -5.40
C VAL A 224 -15.06 1.84 -6.46
N GLY A 225 -14.34 0.73 -6.60
CA GLY A 225 -13.25 0.54 -7.56
C GLY A 225 -13.72 0.18 -8.98
N ARG A 226 -15.03 0.17 -9.25
CA ARG A 226 -15.63 -0.09 -10.57
C ARG A 226 -15.18 -1.42 -11.21
N GLN A 227 -15.10 -2.47 -10.41
CA GLN A 227 -14.56 -3.77 -10.80
C GLN A 227 -15.61 -4.66 -11.51
N THR A 228 -16.11 -4.21 -12.66
CA THR A 228 -17.20 -4.86 -13.41
C THR A 228 -16.92 -6.33 -13.74
N GLU A 229 -15.69 -6.67 -14.11
CA GLU A 229 -15.30 -8.06 -14.47
C GLU A 229 -15.39 -9.04 -13.29
N ARG A 230 -15.14 -8.56 -12.07
CA ARG A 230 -14.99 -9.42 -10.88
C ARG A 230 -16.21 -9.40 -9.97
N PHE A 231 -16.98 -8.32 -10.05
CA PHE A 231 -18.19 -8.11 -9.27
C PHE A 231 -19.17 -9.29 -9.34
N PRO A 232 -19.45 -9.93 -10.50
CA PRO A 232 -20.43 -11.01 -10.58
C PRO A 232 -20.09 -12.22 -9.71
N LYS A 233 -18.80 -12.58 -9.63
CA LYS A 233 -18.34 -13.70 -8.81
C LYS A 233 -18.37 -13.35 -7.32
N MET A 234 -17.90 -12.14 -6.97
CA MET A 234 -17.96 -11.64 -5.59
C MET A 234 -19.39 -11.55 -5.07
N LEU A 235 -20.34 -11.13 -5.91
CA LEU A 235 -21.77 -11.10 -5.56
C LEU A 235 -22.32 -12.51 -5.34
N GLU A 236 -21.97 -13.46 -6.21
CA GLU A 236 -22.38 -14.87 -6.05
C GLU A 236 -21.92 -15.46 -4.71
N ASP A 237 -20.69 -15.16 -4.30
CA ASP A 237 -20.12 -15.69 -3.07
C ASP A 237 -20.68 -14.95 -1.84
N ALA A 238 -20.88 -13.63 -1.94
CA ALA A 238 -21.60 -12.85 -0.92
C ALA A 238 -23.03 -13.36 -0.69
N LEU A 239 -23.73 -13.81 -1.73
CA LEU A 239 -25.09 -14.38 -1.62
C LEU A 239 -25.13 -15.74 -0.91
N LYS A 240 -24.00 -16.46 -0.81
CA LYS A 240 -23.89 -17.72 -0.05
C LYS A 240 -23.57 -17.48 1.43
N ASP A 241 -23.20 -16.26 1.80
CA ASP A 241 -22.86 -15.89 3.17
C ASP A 241 -24.13 -15.76 4.04
N PRO A 242 -24.11 -16.27 5.29
CA PRO A 242 -25.23 -16.09 6.23
C PRO A 242 -25.66 -14.63 6.43
N ASN A 243 -24.73 -13.68 6.31
CA ASN A 243 -24.95 -12.23 6.50
C ASN A 243 -25.16 -11.48 5.18
N HIS A 244 -25.48 -12.15 4.06
CA HIS A 244 -25.59 -11.55 2.73
C HIS A 244 -26.44 -10.27 2.67
N GLN A 245 -27.52 -10.15 3.45
CA GLN A 245 -28.36 -8.95 3.48
C GLN A 245 -27.59 -7.72 3.96
N GLU A 246 -26.74 -7.87 4.98
CA GLU A 246 -25.90 -6.78 5.48
C GLU A 246 -24.82 -6.42 4.46
N ILE A 247 -24.23 -7.42 3.80
CA ILE A 247 -23.21 -7.25 2.76
C ILE A 247 -23.76 -6.46 1.57
N ILE A 248 -24.96 -6.82 1.09
CA ILE A 248 -25.62 -6.13 -0.03
C ILE A 248 -25.99 -4.70 0.35
N LYS A 249 -26.58 -4.51 1.53
CA LYS A 249 -26.94 -3.17 2.03
C LYS A 249 -25.71 -2.26 2.12
N ASP A 250 -24.61 -2.81 2.62
CA ASP A 250 -23.35 -2.09 2.72
C ASP A 250 -22.78 -1.71 1.34
N ALA A 251 -22.84 -2.62 0.36
CA ALA A 251 -22.39 -2.33 -1.00
C ALA A 251 -23.16 -1.17 -1.66
N LEU A 252 -24.45 -0.97 -1.31
CA LEU A 252 -25.25 0.16 -1.81
C LEU A 252 -24.73 1.51 -1.32
N LEU A 253 -23.97 1.56 -0.21
CA LEU A 253 -23.35 2.81 0.27
C LEU A 253 -22.34 3.37 -0.73
N ALA A 254 -21.85 2.59 -1.69
CA ALA A 254 -20.95 3.07 -2.72
C ALA A 254 -21.61 4.09 -3.67
N PHE A 255 -22.95 4.10 -3.78
CA PHE A 255 -23.72 5.13 -4.49
C PHE A 255 -23.80 6.45 -3.70
N HIS A 256 -23.17 6.50 -2.53
CA HIS A 256 -23.03 7.70 -1.70
C HIS A 256 -21.57 8.20 -1.68
N ASN A 257 -20.71 7.63 -2.52
CA ASN A 257 -19.27 7.89 -2.50
C ASN A 257 -18.76 8.31 -3.89
N TYR A 258 -18.54 9.61 -4.08
CA TYR A 258 -17.98 10.16 -5.32
C TYR A 258 -16.46 10.10 -5.32
N GLN A 259 -15.83 9.58 -6.38
CA GLN A 259 -14.37 9.48 -6.52
C GLN A 259 -13.85 10.36 -7.67
N PRO A 260 -13.47 11.62 -7.41
CA PRO A 260 -13.07 12.58 -8.45
C PRO A 260 -11.90 12.08 -9.30
N GLY A 261 -10.91 11.42 -8.70
CA GLY A 261 -9.73 10.92 -9.43
C GLY A 261 -10.08 9.84 -10.46
N LEU A 262 -10.92 8.87 -10.07
CA LEU A 262 -11.40 7.81 -10.98
C LEU A 262 -12.35 8.37 -12.04
N ALA A 263 -13.20 9.34 -11.68
CA ALA A 263 -14.08 10.01 -12.64
C ALA A 263 -13.26 10.75 -13.72
N VAL A 264 -12.19 11.43 -13.31
CA VAL A 264 -11.26 12.11 -14.24
C VAL A 264 -10.50 11.11 -15.11
N SER A 265 -10.05 9.98 -14.57
CA SER A 265 -9.25 9.01 -15.33
C SER A 265 -10.08 8.12 -16.27
N LEU A 266 -11.28 7.72 -15.86
CA LEU A 266 -12.13 6.78 -16.61
C LEU A 266 -13.17 7.50 -17.51
N GLY A 267 -13.43 8.78 -17.29
CA GLY A 267 -14.38 9.56 -18.09
C GLY A 267 -15.77 8.94 -18.09
N GLU A 268 -16.39 8.78 -19.26
CA GLU A 268 -17.74 8.22 -19.40
C GLU A 268 -17.86 6.78 -18.85
N ALA A 269 -16.79 5.98 -18.95
CA ALA A 269 -16.77 4.61 -18.43
C ALA A 269 -16.95 4.56 -16.91
N TYR A 270 -16.63 5.65 -16.20
CA TYR A 270 -16.81 5.74 -14.75
C TYR A 270 -18.26 5.52 -14.30
N TYR A 271 -19.20 6.10 -15.04
CA TYR A 271 -20.63 6.08 -14.75
C TYR A 271 -21.29 4.81 -15.29
N GLU A 272 -20.90 4.36 -16.50
CA GLU A 272 -21.43 3.13 -17.09
C GLU A 272 -21.01 1.88 -16.30
N ASN A 273 -19.78 1.82 -15.80
CA ASN A 273 -19.33 0.71 -14.95
C ASN A 273 -20.13 0.63 -13.64
N LEU A 274 -20.50 1.78 -13.07
CA LEU A 274 -21.36 1.81 -11.87
C LEU A 274 -22.78 1.32 -12.19
N PHE A 275 -23.33 1.70 -13.35
CA PHE A 275 -24.62 1.21 -13.82
C PHE A 275 -24.62 -0.30 -14.04
N GLU A 276 -23.57 -0.85 -14.68
CA GLU A 276 -23.43 -2.30 -14.89
C GLU A 276 -23.42 -3.07 -13.56
N ILE A 277 -22.63 -2.60 -12.60
CA ILE A 277 -22.57 -3.17 -11.25
C ILE A 277 -23.94 -3.08 -10.56
N GLY A 278 -24.63 -1.93 -10.67
CA GLY A 278 -26.00 -1.75 -10.18
C GLY A 278 -26.99 -2.75 -10.78
N ASN A 279 -26.88 -3.05 -12.08
CA ASN A 279 -27.71 -4.06 -12.72
C ASN A 279 -27.42 -5.47 -12.20
N GLN A 280 -26.18 -5.80 -11.86
CA GLN A 280 -25.87 -7.09 -11.22
C GLN A 280 -26.51 -7.17 -9.84
N LEU A 281 -26.47 -6.08 -9.04
CA LEU A 281 -27.17 -6.00 -7.75
C LEU A 281 -28.70 -6.15 -7.90
N LYS A 282 -29.30 -5.52 -8.90
CA LYS A 282 -30.74 -5.64 -9.20
C LYS A 282 -31.12 -7.06 -9.64
N SER A 283 -30.41 -7.61 -10.62
CA SER A 283 -30.78 -8.87 -11.27
C SER A 283 -30.43 -10.12 -10.46
N ARG A 284 -29.25 -10.14 -9.82
CA ARG A 284 -28.75 -11.29 -9.05
C ARG A 284 -28.86 -11.10 -7.56
N GLY A 285 -28.58 -9.89 -7.07
CA GLY A 285 -28.72 -9.54 -5.66
C GLY A 285 -30.15 -9.24 -5.21
N HIS A 286 -31.10 -9.22 -6.16
CA HIS A 286 -32.51 -8.86 -5.95
C HIS A 286 -32.71 -7.53 -5.22
N VAL A 287 -31.79 -6.58 -5.43
CA VAL A 287 -31.92 -5.23 -4.88
C VAL A 287 -33.03 -4.47 -5.61
N ASP A 288 -34.00 -4.00 -4.85
CA ASP A 288 -34.98 -3.04 -5.34
C ASP A 288 -34.43 -1.61 -5.24
N PHE A 289 -33.99 -1.06 -6.37
CA PHE A 289 -33.51 0.33 -6.44
C PHE A 289 -34.63 1.37 -6.23
N ASN A 290 -35.92 0.97 -6.28
CA ASN A 290 -37.01 1.86 -5.89
C ASN A 290 -37.08 2.09 -4.38
N ALA A 291 -36.48 1.20 -3.58
CA ALA A 291 -36.39 1.32 -2.13
C ALA A 291 -35.16 2.12 -1.65
N VAL A 292 -34.22 2.44 -2.56
CA VAL A 292 -33.07 3.31 -2.26
C VAL A 292 -33.59 4.73 -2.15
N ASP A 293 -33.31 5.40 -1.03
CA ASP A 293 -33.80 6.75 -0.77
C ASP A 293 -32.92 7.81 -1.45
N ASP A 294 -33.56 8.68 -2.23
CA ASP A 294 -32.94 9.76 -3.01
C ASP A 294 -32.06 10.66 -2.16
N GLN A 295 -32.39 10.88 -0.88
CA GLN A 295 -31.63 11.77 -0.01
C GLN A 295 -30.21 11.29 0.28
N TYR A 296 -29.94 9.99 0.08
CA TYR A 296 -28.61 9.44 0.28
C TYR A 296 -27.83 9.38 -1.04
N VAL A 297 -28.49 9.32 -2.19
CA VAL A 297 -27.82 9.25 -3.50
C VAL A 297 -27.13 10.58 -3.82
N LEU A 298 -25.84 10.53 -4.17
CA LEU A 298 -25.13 11.72 -4.63
C LEU A 298 -25.73 12.23 -5.94
N ALA A 299 -25.80 13.56 -6.10
CA ALA A 299 -26.42 14.19 -7.25
C ALA A 299 -25.83 13.69 -8.58
N GLU A 300 -24.52 13.44 -8.61
CA GLU A 300 -23.76 12.91 -9.74
C GLU A 300 -24.17 11.49 -10.15
N TYR A 301 -24.82 10.74 -9.27
CA TYR A 301 -25.27 9.37 -9.51
C TYR A 301 -26.78 9.23 -9.64
N PHE A 302 -27.51 10.34 -9.53
CA PHE A 302 -28.97 10.33 -9.57
C PHE A 302 -29.49 9.70 -10.87
N ASP A 303 -28.94 10.10 -12.02
CA ASP A 303 -29.33 9.57 -13.33
C ASP A 303 -29.09 8.05 -13.45
N ILE A 304 -28.01 7.54 -12.84
CA ILE A 304 -27.73 6.10 -12.80
C ILE A 304 -28.78 5.38 -11.96
N VAL A 305 -29.10 5.89 -10.77
CA VAL A 305 -30.10 5.27 -9.90
C VAL A 305 -31.48 5.30 -10.54
N GLN A 306 -31.85 6.37 -11.24
CA GLN A 306 -33.09 6.43 -12.01
C GLN A 306 -33.13 5.39 -13.14
N ARG A 307 -32.02 5.22 -13.88
CA ARG A 307 -31.90 4.15 -14.88
C ARG A 307 -32.06 2.76 -14.26
N LEU A 308 -31.55 2.54 -13.04
CA LEU A 308 -31.66 1.27 -12.32
C LEU A 308 -33.07 1.02 -11.77
N ARG A 309 -33.85 2.07 -11.48
CA ARG A 309 -35.26 1.97 -11.11
C ARG A 309 -36.16 1.56 -12.27
N GLY A 310 -35.77 1.95 -13.49
CA GLY A 310 -36.41 1.60 -14.76
C GLY A 310 -36.64 0.11 -14.98
#